data_AF-A0A960X0E2-F1
#
_entry.id   AF-A0A960X0E2-F1
#
_cell.length_a   1.000
_cell.length_b   1.000
_cell.length_c   1.000
_cell.angle_alpha   90.00
_cell.angle_beta   90.00
_cell.angle_gamma   90.00
#
_symmetry.space_group_name_H-M   'P 1'
#
loop_
_entity.id
_entity.type
_entity.pdbx_description
1 polymer ?
#
loop_
_entity_poly.entity_id
_entity_poly.type
_entity_poly.pdbx_seq_one_letter_code
_entity_poly.pdbx_strand_id
1 'polypeptide(L)'
;MKTDPRTPELEAAFAEGPAQIGELRLRSLSFGTINLCRQLNLSLFLDEQVELPEEEKQRQLVAFAWVQSAPLSEVLEAVRTGKVQERLDAFAFSLSIGMLPALMAEVSRISRLAAAAAVEVMPKPGDRDDEGAPPNC
;
A
#
# COMPACT_ATOMS: atom_id res chain seq x y z
N MET A 1 -25.50 -19.02 0.72
CA MET A 1 -24.10 -18.56 0.75
C MET A 1 -23.86 -17.78 -0.53
N LYS A 2 -23.78 -16.45 -0.47
CA LYS A 2 -23.36 -15.62 -1.61
C LYS A 2 -21.85 -15.55 -1.54
N THR A 3 -21.15 -16.21 -2.44
CA THR A 3 -19.70 -16.08 -2.60
C THR A 3 -19.44 -14.64 -3.01
N ASP A 4 -18.79 -13.86 -2.14
CA ASP A 4 -18.43 -12.48 -2.44
C ASP A 4 -17.39 -12.49 -3.57
N PRO A 5 -17.65 -11.85 -4.72
CA PRO A 5 -16.71 -11.85 -5.84
C PRO A 5 -15.38 -11.14 -5.54
N ARG A 6 -15.26 -10.45 -4.40
CA ARG A 6 -14.09 -9.67 -3.99
C ARG A 6 -13.01 -10.48 -3.28
N THR A 7 -13.37 -11.57 -2.60
CA THR A 7 -12.43 -12.44 -1.87
C THR A 7 -11.32 -13.05 -2.76
N PRO A 8 -11.59 -13.52 -3.99
CA PRO A 8 -10.52 -14.06 -4.84
C PRO A 8 -9.55 -12.99 -5.38
N GLU A 9 -10.01 -11.74 -5.57
CA GLU A 9 -9.13 -10.64 -6.03
C GLU A 9 -8.18 -10.17 -4.91
N LEU A 10 -8.66 -10.20 -3.66
CA LEU A 10 -7.87 -9.91 -2.48
C LEU A 10 -6.81 -10.97 -2.23
N GLU A 11 -7.18 -12.26 -2.26
CA GLU A 11 -6.24 -13.36 -2.14
C GLU A 11 -5.24 -13.37 -3.30
N ALA A 12 -5.67 -13.07 -4.53
CA ALA A 12 -4.77 -12.95 -5.68
C ALA A 12 -3.76 -11.80 -5.49
N ALA A 13 -4.14 -10.66 -4.93
CA ALA A 13 -3.23 -9.53 -4.72
C ALA A 13 -2.11 -9.81 -3.69
N PHE A 14 -2.42 -10.60 -2.66
CA PHE A 14 -1.42 -11.04 -1.67
C PHE A 14 -0.66 -12.32 -2.10
N ALA A 15 -1.26 -13.15 -2.97
CA ALA A 15 -0.64 -14.35 -3.53
C ALA A 15 0.17 -14.10 -4.81
N GLU A 16 -0.04 -12.96 -5.47
CA GLU A 16 0.74 -12.53 -6.63
C GLU A 16 2.18 -12.26 -6.19
N GLY A 17 3.08 -13.05 -6.77
CA GLY A 17 4.51 -12.99 -6.51
C GLY A 17 5.14 -11.65 -6.90
N PRO A 18 6.44 -11.49 -6.64
CA PRO A 18 7.14 -10.22 -6.85
C PRO A 18 6.98 -9.71 -8.30
N ALA A 19 6.46 -8.50 -8.45
CA ALA A 19 6.31 -7.84 -9.74
C ALA A 19 7.69 -7.35 -10.23
N GLN A 20 8.00 -7.60 -11.50
CA GLN A 20 9.26 -7.14 -12.11
C GLN A 20 8.98 -6.00 -13.09
N ILE A 21 9.54 -4.83 -12.82
CA ILE A 21 9.46 -3.64 -13.68
C ILE A 21 10.88 -3.28 -14.13
N GLY A 22 11.20 -3.64 -15.36
CA GLY A 22 12.57 -3.51 -15.88
C GLY A 22 13.55 -4.32 -15.03
N GLU A 23 14.54 -3.65 -14.44
CA GLU A 23 15.53 -4.25 -13.54
C GLU A 23 15.07 -4.28 -12.06
N LEU A 24 13.95 -3.62 -11.72
CA LEU A 24 13.44 -3.58 -10.36
C LEU A 24 12.55 -4.79 -10.07
N ARG A 25 12.90 -5.52 -9.01
CA ARG A 25 12.05 -6.55 -8.43
C ARG A 25 11.30 -5.96 -7.24
N LEU A 26 10.02 -5.71 -7.42
CA LEU A 26 9.14 -5.24 -6.35
C LEU A 26 8.76 -6.42 -5.47
N ARG A 27 8.94 -6.27 -4.16
CA ARG A 27 8.47 -7.25 -3.17
C ARG A 27 6.93 -7.29 -3.14
N SER A 28 6.37 -8.44 -2.75
CA SER A 28 4.93 -8.60 -2.56
C SER A 28 4.40 -7.63 -1.51
N LEU A 29 3.18 -7.14 -1.71
CA LEU A 29 2.53 -6.25 -0.75
C LEU A 29 2.26 -6.99 0.56
N SER A 30 2.66 -6.36 1.66
CA SER A 30 2.41 -6.85 3.01
C SER A 30 1.88 -5.73 3.88
N PHE A 31 1.33 -6.07 5.04
CA PHE A 31 0.90 -5.09 6.03
C PHE A 31 2.04 -4.14 6.45
N GLY A 32 3.29 -4.63 6.46
CA GLY A 32 4.48 -3.81 6.73
C GLY A 32 4.71 -2.71 5.70
N THR A 33 4.43 -3.00 4.42
CA THR A 33 4.52 -2.00 3.34
C THR A 33 3.50 -0.87 3.52
N ILE A 34 2.28 -1.19 3.95
CA ILE A 34 1.24 -0.18 4.24
C ILE A 34 1.68 0.72 5.40
N ASN A 35 2.23 0.13 6.46
CA ASN A 35 2.72 0.90 7.60
C ASN A 35 3.89 1.83 7.21
N LEU A 36 4.80 1.35 6.35
CA LEU A 36 5.87 2.20 5.80
C LEU A 36 5.31 3.33 4.95
N CYS A 37 4.29 3.08 4.12
CA CYS A 37 3.62 4.14 3.35
C CYS A 37 3.02 5.22 4.27
N ARG A 38 2.44 4.84 5.42
CA ARG A 38 1.94 5.79 6.44
C ARG A 38 3.07 6.58 7.08
N GLN A 39 4.16 5.94 7.48
CA GLN A 39 5.32 6.61 8.07
C GLN A 39 5.99 7.61 7.11
N LEU A 40 5.95 7.30 5.81
CA LEU A 40 6.54 8.11 4.75
C LEU A 40 5.56 9.12 4.13
N ASN A 41 4.34 9.23 4.66
CA ASN A 41 3.28 10.09 4.14
C ASN A 41 3.02 9.92 2.64
N LEU A 42 3.02 8.67 2.16
CA LEU A 42 2.74 8.34 0.76
C LEU A 42 1.21 8.30 0.55
N SER A 43 0.58 9.48 0.56
CA SER A 43 -0.87 9.64 0.47
C SER A 43 -1.47 9.02 -0.80
N LEU A 44 -0.71 8.95 -1.91
CA LEU A 44 -1.12 8.31 -3.17
C LEU A 44 -1.54 6.84 -2.99
N PHE A 45 -1.08 6.18 -1.92
CA PHE A 45 -1.35 4.77 -1.62
C PHE A 45 -2.32 4.59 -0.45
N LEU A 46 -2.68 5.68 0.22
CA LEU A 46 -3.51 5.67 1.42
C LEU A 46 -4.89 6.28 1.17
N ASP A 47 -5.00 7.17 0.19
CA ASP A 47 -6.21 7.89 -0.16
C ASP A 47 -6.41 7.89 -1.68
N GLU A 48 -7.49 7.26 -2.16
CA GLU A 48 -7.83 7.21 -3.58
C GLU A 48 -8.29 8.57 -4.14
N GLN A 49 -8.73 9.49 -3.29
CA GLN A 49 -9.25 10.80 -3.71
C GLN A 49 -8.19 11.90 -3.66
N VAL A 50 -6.94 11.57 -3.33
CA VAL A 50 -5.89 12.56 -3.20
C VAL A 50 -5.44 13.10 -4.56
N GLU A 51 -5.81 14.35 -4.86
CA GLU A 51 -5.24 15.09 -5.97
C GLU A 51 -3.91 15.74 -5.53
N LEU A 52 -2.82 15.11 -5.95
CA LEU A 52 -1.47 15.64 -5.75
C LEU A 52 -0.94 16.29 -7.04
N PRO A 53 -0.12 17.36 -6.93
CA PRO A 53 0.60 17.89 -8.07
C PRO A 53 1.54 16.83 -8.66
N GLU A 54 1.87 16.96 -9.95
CA GLU A 54 2.58 15.91 -10.69
C GLU A 54 3.98 15.61 -10.12
N GLU A 55 4.69 16.63 -9.67
CA GLU A 55 5.98 16.51 -8.98
C GLU A 55 5.88 15.69 -7.68
N GLU A 56 4.82 15.93 -6.91
CA GLU A 56 4.54 15.22 -5.66
C GLU A 56 4.19 13.75 -5.93
N LYS A 57 3.40 13.49 -6.99
CA LYS A 57 3.11 12.13 -7.47
C LYS A 57 4.40 11.41 -7.84
N GLN A 58 5.26 12.04 -8.62
CA GLN A 58 6.57 11.48 -9.00
C GLN A 58 7.43 11.16 -7.78
N ARG A 59 7.52 12.06 -6.79
CA ARG A 59 8.27 11.79 -5.57
C ARG A 59 7.73 10.57 -4.83
N GLN A 60 6.41 10.49 -4.65
CA GLN A 60 5.79 9.36 -3.93
C GLN A 60 5.93 8.03 -4.69
N LEU A 61 5.89 8.06 -6.03
CA LEU A 61 6.15 6.88 -6.88
C LEU A 61 7.58 6.36 -6.70
N VAL A 62 8.57 7.26 -6.75
CA VAL A 62 9.98 6.91 -6.52
C VAL A 62 10.16 6.36 -5.10
N ALA A 63 9.52 6.98 -4.11
CA ALA A 63 9.58 6.52 -2.73
C ALA A 63 9.02 5.12 -2.56
N PHE A 64 7.87 4.84 -3.16
CA PHE A 64 7.27 3.51 -3.14
C PHE A 64 8.11 2.47 -3.88
N ALA A 65 8.64 2.82 -5.05
CA ALA A 65 9.52 1.95 -5.82
C ALA A 65 10.77 1.57 -5.03
N TRP A 66 11.39 2.52 -4.33
CA TRP A 66 12.52 2.26 -3.45
C TRP A 66 12.13 1.37 -2.27
N VAL A 67 11.04 1.70 -1.57
CA VAL A 67 10.51 0.90 -0.45
C VAL A 67 10.22 -0.52 -0.89
N GLN A 68 9.85 -0.77 -2.14
CA GLN A 68 9.52 -2.11 -2.62
C GLN A 68 10.73 -2.87 -3.18
N SER A 69 11.73 -2.19 -3.74
CA SER A 69 12.86 -2.84 -4.44
C SER A 69 14.14 -2.93 -3.61
N ALA A 70 14.38 -2.01 -2.68
CA ALA A 70 15.58 -2.01 -1.85
C ALA A 70 15.62 -3.19 -0.86
N PRO A 71 16.75 -3.50 -0.22
CA PRO A 71 16.78 -4.42 0.91
C PRO A 71 15.96 -3.89 2.11
N LEU A 72 15.14 -4.74 2.74
CA LEU A 72 14.27 -4.32 3.86
C LEU A 72 15.07 -3.73 5.03
N SER A 73 16.25 -4.28 5.33
CA SER A 73 17.14 -3.77 6.38
C SER A 73 17.55 -2.32 6.14
N GLU A 74 17.84 -1.95 4.88
CA GLU A 74 18.22 -0.59 4.51
C GLU A 74 17.05 0.38 4.62
N VAL A 75 15.85 -0.06 4.22
CA VAL A 75 14.62 0.74 4.34
C VAL A 75 14.34 1.05 5.81
N LEU A 76 14.36 0.04 6.67
CA LEU A 76 14.11 0.21 8.11
C LEU A 76 15.20 1.06 8.79
N GLU A 77 16.46 0.87 8.40
CA GLU A 77 17.55 1.69 8.91
C GLU A 77 17.35 3.16 8.54
N ALA A 78 17.09 3.45 7.28
CA ALA A 78 16.91 4.83 6.81
C ALA A 78 15.72 5.53 7.45
N VAL A 79 14.61 4.81 7.68
CA VAL A 79 13.45 5.32 8.43
C VAL A 79 13.84 5.64 9.87
N ARG A 80 14.55 4.73 10.55
CA ARG A 80 14.99 4.92 11.93
C ARG A 80 15.99 6.08 12.10
N THR A 81 16.87 6.28 11.12
CA THR A 81 17.91 7.32 11.17
C THR A 81 17.49 8.64 10.52
N GLY A 82 16.28 8.73 9.97
CA GLY A 82 15.80 9.92 9.25
C GLY A 82 16.54 10.21 7.93
N LYS A 83 17.19 9.20 7.33
CA LYS A 83 17.99 9.33 6.09
C LYS A 83 17.24 8.91 4.84
N VAL A 84 15.91 8.83 4.93
CA VAL A 84 15.06 8.38 3.82
C VAL A 84 15.30 9.22 2.58
N GLN A 85 15.28 10.55 2.68
CA GLN A 85 15.42 11.44 1.52
C GLN A 85 16.74 11.23 0.79
N GLU A 86 17.85 11.11 1.51
CA GLU A 86 19.17 10.83 0.92
C GLU A 86 19.18 9.53 0.12
N ARG A 87 18.50 8.49 0.63
CA ARG A 87 18.37 7.20 -0.08
C ARG A 87 17.46 7.30 -1.29
N LEU A 88 16.38 8.09 -1.20
CA LEU A 88 15.47 8.33 -2.31
C LEU A 88 16.14 9.10 -3.43
N ASP A 89 16.93 10.13 -3.11
CA ASP A 89 17.66 10.91 -4.10
C ASP A 89 18.67 10.02 -4.83
N ALA A 90 19.45 9.22 -4.08
CA ALA A 90 20.38 8.25 -4.66
C ALA A 90 19.68 7.21 -5.55
N PHE A 91 18.53 6.71 -5.11
CA PHE A 91 17.72 5.76 -5.87
C PHE A 91 17.12 6.40 -7.13
N ALA A 92 16.69 7.66 -7.08
CA ALA A 92 16.13 8.37 -8.24
C ALA A 92 17.12 8.43 -9.40
N PHE A 93 18.43 8.60 -9.13
CA PHE A 93 19.47 8.54 -10.16
C PHE A 93 19.67 7.16 -10.78
N SER A 94 19.25 6.09 -10.10
CA SER A 94 19.30 4.73 -10.65
C SER A 94 18.09 4.38 -11.52
N LEU A 95 17.04 5.22 -11.51
CA LEU A 95 15.84 4.99 -12.31
C LEU A 95 16.01 5.53 -13.72
N SER A 96 15.75 4.68 -14.71
CA SER A 96 15.54 5.16 -16.08
C SER A 96 14.18 5.85 -16.20
N ILE A 97 14.15 7.00 -16.89
CA ILE A 97 12.93 7.78 -17.18
C ILE A 97 11.85 6.91 -17.84
N GLY A 98 12.27 5.94 -18.67
CA GLY A 98 11.36 5.00 -19.35
C GLY A 98 10.59 4.06 -18.42
N MET A 99 11.00 3.93 -17.15
CA MET A 99 10.30 3.07 -16.16
C MET A 99 9.18 3.80 -15.43
N LEU A 100 9.12 5.14 -15.48
CA LEU A 100 8.12 5.93 -14.76
C LEU A 100 6.69 5.55 -15.15
N PRO A 101 6.33 5.37 -16.44
CA PRO A 101 4.96 4.98 -16.81
C PRO A 101 4.59 3.58 -16.29
N ALA A 102 5.53 2.64 -16.27
CA ALA A 102 5.29 1.29 -15.75
C ALA A 102 5.12 1.30 -14.23
N LEU A 103 5.91 2.10 -13.52
CA LEU A 103 5.73 2.34 -12.08
C LEU A 103 4.37 2.98 -11.80
N MET A 104 3.95 3.98 -12.58
CA MET A 104 2.62 4.60 -12.45
C MET A 104 1.48 3.60 -12.65
N ALA A 105 1.60 2.71 -13.65
CA ALA A 105 0.61 1.67 -13.90
C ALA A 105 0.51 0.68 -12.73
N GLU A 106 1.66 0.27 -12.19
CA GLU A 106 1.72 -0.63 -11.05
C GLU A 106 1.18 0.03 -9.78
N VAL A 107 1.49 1.29 -9.55
CA VAL A 107 0.91 2.04 -8.43
C VAL A 107 -0.60 2.19 -8.59
N SER A 108 -1.10 2.52 -9.77
CA SER A 108 -2.54 2.58 -10.03
C SER A 108 -3.23 1.23 -9.80
N ARG A 109 -2.54 0.13 -10.10
CA ARG A 109 -3.00 -1.23 -9.79
C ARG A 109 -3.05 -1.44 -8.27
N ILE A 110 -1.97 -1.09 -7.57
CA ILE A 110 -1.82 -1.29 -6.13
C ILE A 110 -2.79 -0.42 -5.33
N SER A 111 -3.00 0.85 -5.68
CA SER A 111 -3.94 1.73 -4.98
C SER A 111 -5.36 1.16 -5.05
N ARG A 112 -5.80 0.64 -6.21
CA ARG A 112 -7.09 -0.04 -6.35
C ARG A 112 -7.20 -1.30 -5.47
N LEU A 113 -6.12 -2.07 -5.37
CA LEU A 113 -6.08 -3.29 -4.55
C LEU A 113 -6.07 -2.97 -3.05
N ALA A 114 -5.31 -1.96 -2.64
CA ALA A 114 -5.26 -1.48 -1.27
C ALA A 114 -6.62 -0.90 -0.82
N ALA A 115 -7.30 -0.15 -1.70
CA ALA A 115 -8.64 0.36 -1.42
C ALA A 115 -9.68 -0.77 -1.29
N ALA A 116 -9.60 -1.79 -2.14
CA ALA A 116 -10.44 -2.99 -2.00
C ALA A 116 -10.20 -3.70 -0.65
N ALA A 117 -8.95 -3.74 -0.17
CA ALA A 117 -8.60 -4.34 1.13
C ALA A 117 -8.96 -3.45 2.34
N ALA A 118 -8.94 -2.12 2.20
CA ALA A 118 -9.29 -1.18 3.27
C ALA A 118 -10.78 -1.18 3.63
N VAL A 119 -11.65 -1.69 2.74
CA VAL A 119 -13.10 -1.83 2.95
C VAL A 119 -13.48 -3.09 3.74
N GLU A 120 -12.50 -3.80 4.32
CA GLU A 120 -12.76 -4.85 5.30
C GLU A 120 -13.00 -4.29 6.72
N VAL A 121 -14.02 -3.43 6.86
CA VAL A 121 -14.62 -3.11 8.17
C VAL A 121 -16.13 -3.01 8.02
N MET A 122 -16.82 -4.12 8.28
CA MET A 122 -18.10 -4.23 9.01
C MET A 122 -18.49 -5.71 9.07
N PRO A 123 -19.10 -6.24 10.17
CA PRO A 123 -20.13 -5.56 10.96
C PRO A 123 -20.09 -5.80 12.49
N LYS A 124 -20.81 -4.99 13.28
CA LYS A 124 -21.60 -5.55 14.40
C LYS A 124 -23.08 -5.44 14.00
N PRO A 125 -23.75 -6.53 13.58
CA PRO A 125 -25.19 -6.59 13.57
C PRO A 125 -25.61 -6.99 14.98
N GLY A 126 -26.02 -6.01 15.79
CA GLY A 126 -26.53 -6.29 17.13
C GLY A 126 -26.29 -5.14 18.08
N ASP A 127 -27.03 -4.05 17.90
CA ASP A 127 -27.40 -3.14 18.99
C ASP A 127 -28.76 -2.53 18.61
N ARG A 128 -29.82 -3.29 18.89
CA ARG A 128 -31.14 -2.77 19.27
C ARG A 128 -31.97 -3.91 19.88
N ASP A 129 -32.04 -3.82 21.20
CA ASP A 129 -33.14 -4.19 22.09
C ASP A 129 -33.44 -5.68 22.32
N ASP A 130 -32.57 -6.33 23.11
CA ASP A 130 -33.01 -7.39 24.03
C ASP A 130 -33.69 -6.72 25.26
N GLU A 131 -34.87 -6.16 25.03
CA GLU A 131 -35.77 -5.71 26.10
C GLU A 131 -36.59 -6.93 26.56
N GLY A 132 -35.96 -7.83 27.33
CA GLY A 132 -36.63 -9.08 27.71
C GLY A 132 -35.88 -10.05 28.63
N ALA A 133 -34.82 -9.62 29.33
CA ALA A 133 -34.22 -10.48 30.36
C ALA A 133 -35.06 -10.42 31.66
N PRO A 134 -35.55 -11.55 32.20
CA PRO A 134 -36.28 -11.55 33.47
C PRO A 134 -35.32 -11.17 34.62
N PRO A 135 -35.80 -10.43 35.65
CA PRO A 135 -34.94 -9.94 36.72
C PRO A 135 -34.41 -11.12 37.53
N ASN A 136 -33.09 -11.15 37.73
CA ASN A 136 -32.45 -12.18 38.52
C ASN A 136 -32.44 -11.74 40.00
N CYS A 137 -33.25 -12.44 40.81
CA CYS A 137 -33.35 -12.46 42.28
C CYS A 137 -33.64 -11.15 43.01
#